data_AF-A0A925KZ10-F1
#
_entry.id   AF-A0A925KZ10-F1
#
_cell.length_a   1.000
_cell.length_b   1.000
_cell.length_c   1.000
_cell.angle_alpha   90.00
_cell.angle_beta   90.00
_cell.angle_gamma   90.00
#
_symmetry.space_group_name_H-M   'P 1'
#
loop_
_entity.id
_entity.type
_entity.pdbx_description
1 polymer ?
#
loop_
_entity_poly.entity_id
_entity_poly.type
_entity_poly.pdbx_seq_one_letter_code
_entity_poly.pdbx_strand_id
1 'polypeptide(L)'
;MTMAPYAPPSRLPKELDLSAAFALTRKLVASPDEDAKPQRQSLVKTLTYWLWRLRGRRRPAPTDMSLLSRLADNYEHDLTHQHERVAQLERLTKQLQTAFERQIADLRAEHERAMAELKAKQTAHPTEAEERARLAENKVELLKEALDSTRARNDGGGNDLRFRDAKRAFARLAHPDQGGRDDPERQRLFVEFWPVLEKIERGE
;
A
#
# COMPACT_ATOMS: atom_id res chain seq x y z
N MET A 1 -63.83 40.76 37.83
CA MET A 1 -62.88 39.93 37.06
C MET A 1 -62.77 38.58 37.74
N THR A 2 -63.52 37.60 37.25
CA THR A 2 -63.52 36.21 37.74
C THR A 2 -62.39 35.43 37.06
N MET A 3 -61.39 35.01 37.83
CA MET A 3 -60.34 34.12 37.32
C MET A 3 -60.90 32.69 37.16
N ALA A 4 -60.78 32.15 35.96
CA ALA A 4 -61.15 30.77 35.67
C ALA A 4 -60.21 29.81 36.41
N PRO A 5 -60.72 28.73 37.05
CA PRO A 5 -59.88 27.72 37.68
C PRO A 5 -59.10 26.93 36.62
N TYR A 6 -57.78 26.88 36.80
CA TYR A 6 -56.87 26.12 35.93
C TYR A 6 -57.10 24.63 36.15
N ALA A 7 -57.80 23.97 35.23
CA ALA A 7 -57.95 22.52 35.25
C ALA A 7 -56.60 21.86 34.90
N PRO A 8 -56.05 20.97 35.76
CA PRO A 8 -54.81 20.30 35.46
C PRO A 8 -54.99 19.36 34.25
N PRO A 9 -54.02 19.28 33.33
CA PRO A 9 -54.09 18.39 32.19
C PRO A 9 -54.20 16.93 32.67
N SER A 10 -55.13 16.22 32.03
CA SER A 10 -55.47 14.82 32.26
C SER A 10 -54.22 13.92 32.26
N ARG A 11 -54.25 12.95 33.16
CA ARG A 11 -53.16 11.99 33.44
C ARG A 11 -52.65 11.32 32.16
N LEU A 12 -51.44 11.67 31.73
CA LEU A 12 -50.66 10.86 30.80
C LEU A 12 -50.13 9.60 31.53
N PRO A 13 -49.99 8.45 30.83
CA PRO A 13 -49.54 7.19 31.41
C PRO A 13 -48.19 7.32 32.11
N LYS A 14 -48.12 6.80 33.35
CA LYS A 14 -47.12 7.11 34.39
C LYS A 14 -45.68 6.65 34.12
N GLU A 15 -45.41 5.91 33.06
CA GLU A 15 -44.09 5.28 32.83
C GLU A 15 -43.29 5.91 31.68
N LEU A 16 -43.83 6.89 30.96
CA LEU A 16 -43.23 7.35 29.70
C LEU A 16 -42.27 8.55 29.80
N ASP A 17 -42.04 9.16 30.96
CA ASP A 17 -41.96 10.64 30.93
C ASP A 17 -40.70 11.32 31.50
N LEU A 18 -39.59 10.60 31.74
CA LEU A 18 -38.28 11.23 32.04
C LEU A 18 -37.20 10.87 31.02
N SER A 19 -37.02 9.59 30.70
CA SER A 19 -36.08 9.16 29.66
C SER A 19 -36.46 9.72 28.28
N ALA A 20 -37.75 9.71 27.94
CA ALA A 20 -38.27 10.30 26.72
C ALA A 20 -38.10 11.83 26.70
N ALA A 21 -38.30 12.50 27.84
CA ALA A 21 -38.05 13.92 27.98
C ALA A 21 -36.56 14.24 27.73
N PHE A 22 -35.62 13.56 28.39
CA PHE A 22 -34.18 13.76 28.15
C PHE A 22 -33.73 13.44 26.72
N ALA A 23 -34.30 12.39 26.10
CA ALA A 23 -34.02 12.03 24.72
C ALA A 23 -34.52 13.10 23.74
N LEU A 24 -35.70 13.67 23.98
CA LEU A 24 -36.25 14.77 23.20
C LEU A 24 -35.46 16.07 23.39
N THR A 25 -35.03 16.39 24.61
CA THR A 25 -34.18 17.56 24.87
C THR A 25 -32.84 17.45 24.13
N ARG A 26 -32.22 16.26 24.12
CA ARG A 26 -30.99 16.01 23.33
C ARG A 26 -31.21 16.20 21.82
N LYS A 27 -32.31 15.68 21.27
CA LYS A 27 -32.64 15.82 19.84
C LYS A 27 -32.87 17.27 19.43
N LEU A 28 -33.48 18.07 20.29
CA LEU A 28 -33.81 19.48 20.00
C LEU A 28 -32.69 20.47 20.25
N VAL A 29 -31.75 20.16 21.14
CA VAL A 29 -30.49 20.92 21.28
C VAL A 29 -29.58 20.69 20.06
N ALA A 30 -29.70 19.54 19.41
CA ALA A 30 -28.90 19.19 18.22
C ALA A 30 -29.48 19.72 16.89
N SER A 31 -30.71 20.24 16.85
CA SER A 31 -31.39 20.67 15.61
C SER A 31 -31.75 22.16 15.65
N PRO A 32 -31.20 23.00 14.75
CA PRO A 32 -31.43 24.45 14.72
C PRO A 32 -32.69 24.87 13.94
N ASP A 33 -33.52 23.93 13.45
CA ASP A 33 -34.62 24.25 12.55
C ASP A 33 -35.84 24.92 13.24
N GLU A 34 -36.45 25.86 12.51
CA GLU A 34 -37.62 26.65 12.90
C GLU A 34 -38.92 25.83 12.97
N ASP A 35 -39.00 24.71 12.23
CA ASP A 35 -40.15 23.81 12.21
C ASP A 35 -40.34 23.02 13.51
N ALA A 36 -39.33 23.03 14.40
CA ALA A 36 -39.35 22.33 15.68
C ALA A 36 -39.96 23.15 16.84
N LYS A 37 -40.46 24.36 16.57
CA LYS A 37 -41.10 25.26 17.55
C LYS A 37 -42.21 24.62 18.41
N PRO A 38 -43.20 23.89 17.86
CA PRO A 38 -44.27 23.30 18.68
C PRO A 38 -43.76 22.18 19.60
N GLN A 39 -42.72 21.45 19.18
CA GLN A 39 -42.09 20.39 19.98
C GLN A 39 -41.22 20.97 21.11
N ARG A 40 -40.57 22.13 20.89
CA ARG A 40 -39.87 22.87 21.96
C ARG A 40 -40.85 23.36 23.04
N GLN A 41 -42.03 23.86 22.66
CA GLN A 41 -43.02 24.34 23.62
C GLN A 41 -43.61 23.22 24.47
N SER A 42 -43.87 22.03 23.90
CA SER A 42 -44.33 20.88 24.69
C SER A 42 -43.26 20.42 25.68
N LEU A 43 -41.99 20.40 25.29
CA LEU A 43 -40.89 20.05 26.20
C LEU A 43 -40.64 21.06 27.29
N VAL A 44 -40.74 22.36 26.99
CA VAL A 44 -40.66 23.39 28.04
C VAL A 44 -41.77 23.16 29.05
N LYS A 45 -43.00 22.87 28.63
CA LYS A 45 -44.10 22.54 29.56
C LYS A 45 -43.80 21.28 30.37
N THR A 46 -43.30 20.21 29.74
CA THR A 46 -42.92 18.97 30.44
C THR A 46 -41.77 19.20 31.42
N LEU A 47 -40.71 19.91 31.03
CA LEU A 47 -39.59 20.26 31.90
C LEU A 47 -39.99 21.21 33.02
N THR A 48 -40.81 22.22 32.76
CA THR A 48 -41.34 23.11 33.79
C THR A 48 -42.21 22.36 34.78
N TYR A 49 -43.02 21.40 34.32
CA TYR A 49 -43.79 20.52 35.19
C TYR A 49 -42.87 19.64 36.06
N TRP A 50 -41.82 19.05 35.49
CA TRP A 50 -40.85 18.25 36.24
C TRP A 50 -40.04 19.09 37.22
N LEU A 51 -39.57 20.28 36.81
CA LEU A 51 -38.88 21.23 37.68
C LEU A 51 -39.80 21.73 38.78
N TRP A 52 -41.08 22.00 38.51
CA TRP A 52 -42.08 22.32 39.53
C TRP A 52 -42.33 21.13 40.46
N ARG A 53 -42.39 19.90 39.94
CA ARG A 53 -42.53 18.68 40.74
C ARG A 53 -41.30 18.41 41.62
N LEU A 54 -40.11 18.73 41.14
CA LEU A 54 -38.83 18.64 41.86
C LEU A 54 -38.65 19.78 42.88
N ARG A 55 -39.12 21.00 42.55
CA ARG A 55 -38.96 22.22 43.39
C ARG A 55 -40.10 22.41 44.41
N GLY A 56 -41.30 21.93 44.10
CA GLY A 56 -42.51 22.07 44.91
C GLY A 56 -42.73 20.98 45.96
N ARG A 57 -41.94 19.91 45.93
CA ARG A 57 -41.84 18.96 47.04
C ARG A 57 -40.54 19.23 47.78
N ARG A 58 -40.55 20.20 48.70
CA ARG A 58 -39.81 19.96 49.95
C ARG A 58 -40.39 18.64 50.46
N ARG A 59 -39.66 17.53 50.28
CA ARG A 59 -40.03 16.26 50.92
C ARG A 59 -40.24 16.63 52.39
N PRO A 60 -41.36 16.24 53.02
CA PRO A 60 -41.47 16.40 54.47
C PRO A 60 -40.19 15.82 55.05
N ALA A 61 -39.52 16.57 55.94
CA ALA A 61 -38.35 16.05 56.63
C ALA A 61 -38.74 14.67 57.15
N PRO A 62 -38.03 13.60 56.79
CA PRO A 62 -38.45 12.26 57.15
C PRO A 62 -38.36 12.15 58.67
N THR A 63 -39.48 12.35 59.33
CA THR A 63 -39.65 12.14 60.77
C THR A 63 -39.68 10.65 61.10
N ASP A 64 -39.91 9.81 60.09
CA ASP A 64 -39.92 8.36 60.20
C ASP A 64 -38.53 7.79 59.89
N MET A 65 -37.83 7.36 60.96
CA MET A 65 -36.50 6.76 60.89
C MET A 65 -36.46 5.51 59.99
N SER A 66 -37.59 4.81 59.80
CA SER A 66 -37.67 3.63 58.94
C SER A 66 -37.49 3.97 57.44
N LEU A 67 -37.95 5.14 57.01
CA LEU A 67 -37.79 5.62 55.63
C LEU A 67 -36.36 6.07 55.36
N LEU A 68 -35.70 6.70 56.35
CA LEU A 68 -34.28 7.05 56.26
C LEU A 68 -33.39 5.81 56.17
N SER A 69 -33.67 4.78 56.98
CA SER A 69 -32.93 3.51 56.93
C SER A 69 -33.03 2.85 55.56
N ARG A 70 -34.24 2.67 55.01
CA ARG A 70 -34.41 2.07 53.66
C ARG A 70 -33.72 2.87 52.56
N LEU A 71 -33.68 4.19 52.71
CA LEU A 71 -33.06 5.07 51.74
C LEU A 71 -31.53 5.00 51.84
N ALA A 72 -30.99 4.82 53.05
CA ALA A 72 -29.58 4.49 53.27
C ALA A 72 -29.22 3.12 52.67
N ASP A 73 -30.02 2.08 52.95
CA ASP A 73 -29.81 0.72 52.40
C ASP A 73 -29.83 0.73 50.86
N ASN A 74 -30.74 1.48 50.25
CA ASN A 74 -30.79 1.65 48.79
C ASN A 74 -29.54 2.35 48.25
N TYR A 75 -29.03 3.37 48.95
CA TYR A 75 -27.80 4.03 48.53
C TYR A 75 -26.57 3.15 48.71
N GLU A 76 -26.50 2.35 49.77
CA GLU A 76 -25.45 1.35 49.95
C GLU A 76 -25.49 0.31 48.84
N HIS A 77 -26.69 -0.15 48.47
CA HIS A 77 -26.87 -1.05 47.33
C HIS A 77 -26.45 -0.40 46.01
N ASP A 78 -26.88 0.83 45.73
CA ASP A 78 -26.47 1.55 44.53
C ASP A 78 -24.96 1.78 44.49
N LEU A 79 -24.35 2.13 45.62
CA LEU A 79 -22.90 2.30 45.74
C LEU A 79 -22.18 1.00 45.42
N THR A 80 -22.57 -0.13 46.00
CA THR A 80 -21.94 -1.43 45.71
C THR A 80 -22.05 -1.78 44.23
N HIS A 81 -23.22 -1.59 43.63
CA HIS A 81 -23.41 -1.81 42.19
C HIS A 81 -22.53 -0.88 41.33
N GLN A 82 -22.36 0.40 41.70
CA GLN A 82 -21.43 1.28 40.98
C GLN A 82 -19.97 0.85 41.15
N HIS A 83 -19.56 0.39 42.34
CA HIS A 83 -18.20 -0.12 42.55
C HIS A 83 -17.93 -1.36 41.70
N GLU A 84 -18.89 -2.29 41.61
CA GLU A 84 -18.79 -3.46 40.75
C GLU A 84 -18.68 -3.06 39.27
N ARG A 85 -19.49 -2.09 38.84
CA ARG A 85 -19.43 -1.57 37.47
C ARG A 85 -18.08 -0.92 37.16
N VAL A 86 -17.53 -0.12 38.08
CA VAL A 86 -16.20 0.48 37.93
C VAL A 86 -15.13 -0.61 37.84
N ALA A 87 -15.17 -1.61 38.73
CA ALA A 87 -14.25 -2.74 38.68
C ALA A 87 -14.34 -3.53 37.37
N GLN A 88 -15.54 -3.71 36.82
CA GLN A 88 -15.72 -4.33 35.49
C GLN A 88 -15.11 -3.48 34.38
N LEU A 89 -15.35 -2.16 34.39
CA LEU A 89 -14.78 -1.25 33.41
C LEU A 89 -13.25 -1.25 33.48
N GLU A 90 -12.66 -1.24 34.67
CA GLU A 90 -11.21 -1.33 34.85
C GLU A 90 -10.62 -2.63 34.32
N ARG A 91 -11.33 -3.76 34.45
CA ARG A 91 -10.90 -5.03 33.84
C ARG A 91 -10.92 -4.94 32.32
N LEU A 92 -11.99 -4.39 31.74
CA LEU A 92 -12.11 -4.24 30.30
C LEU A 92 -11.06 -3.27 29.73
N THR A 93 -10.79 -2.15 30.41
CA THR A 93 -9.75 -1.21 29.98
C THR A 93 -8.37 -1.85 30.01
N LYS A 94 -8.04 -2.61 31.06
CA LYS A 94 -6.78 -3.36 31.14
C LYS A 94 -6.67 -4.41 30.03
N GLN A 95 -7.71 -5.19 29.77
CA GLN A 95 -7.73 -6.15 28.66
C GLN A 95 -7.48 -5.46 27.32
N LEU A 96 -8.15 -4.35 27.07
CA LEU A 96 -8.05 -3.60 25.84
C LEU A 96 -6.66 -2.94 25.68
N GLN A 97 -6.08 -2.43 26.77
CA GLN A 97 -4.69 -1.96 26.80
C GLN A 97 -3.71 -3.07 26.42
N THR A 98 -3.81 -4.24 27.05
CA THR A 98 -2.92 -5.37 26.73
C THR A 98 -3.09 -5.88 25.29
N ALA A 99 -4.32 -5.81 24.73
CA ALA A 99 -4.56 -6.16 23.34
C ALA A 99 -3.89 -5.17 22.38
N PHE A 100 -3.97 -3.87 22.66
CA PHE A 100 -3.28 -2.86 21.85
C PHE A 100 -1.77 -2.95 21.97
N GLU A 101 -1.22 -3.20 23.16
CA GLU A 101 0.22 -3.41 23.33
C GLU A 101 0.73 -4.58 22.50
N ARG A 102 -0.03 -5.69 22.43
CA ARG A 102 0.28 -6.83 21.56
C ARG A 102 0.25 -6.44 20.08
N GLN A 103 -0.80 -5.76 19.63
CA GLN A 103 -0.90 -5.30 18.24
C GLN A 103 0.25 -4.37 17.85
N ILE A 104 0.66 -3.47 18.74
CA ILE A 104 1.80 -2.58 18.52
C ILE A 104 3.10 -3.40 18.43
N ALA A 105 3.28 -4.40 19.30
CA ALA A 105 4.45 -5.28 19.25
C ALA A 105 4.52 -6.08 17.94
N ASP A 106 3.40 -6.64 17.49
CA ASP A 106 3.30 -7.39 16.24
C ASP A 106 3.63 -6.51 15.02
N LEU A 107 3.03 -5.31 14.95
CA LEU A 107 3.32 -4.35 13.87
C LEU A 107 4.78 -3.90 13.85
N ARG A 108 5.41 -3.72 15.02
CA ARG A 108 6.85 -3.42 15.11
C ARG A 108 7.69 -4.57 14.57
N ALA A 109 7.36 -5.80 14.95
CA ALA A 109 8.07 -6.98 14.46
C ALA A 109 7.93 -7.16 12.94
N GLU A 110 6.73 -6.93 12.38
CA GLU A 110 6.50 -6.93 10.94
C GLU A 110 7.29 -5.84 10.22
N HIS A 111 7.29 -4.62 10.76
CA HIS A 111 8.08 -3.52 10.22
C HIS A 111 9.58 -3.81 10.24
N GLU A 112 10.11 -4.37 11.33
CA GLU A 112 11.51 -4.78 11.43
C GLU A 112 11.86 -5.85 10.40
N ARG A 113 11.00 -6.85 10.20
CA ARG A 113 11.18 -7.88 9.16
C ARG A 113 11.17 -7.28 7.77
N ALA A 114 10.22 -6.39 7.46
CA ALA A 114 10.15 -5.71 6.18
C ALA A 114 11.38 -4.85 5.92
N MET A 115 11.86 -4.12 6.93
CA MET A 115 13.09 -3.32 6.83
C MET A 115 14.33 -4.19 6.66
N ALA A 116 14.42 -5.34 7.32
CA ALA A 116 15.50 -6.28 7.14
C ALA A 116 15.50 -6.87 5.71
N GLU A 117 14.33 -7.22 5.19
CA GLU A 117 14.17 -7.73 3.83
C GLU A 117 14.54 -6.66 2.78
N LEU A 118 14.11 -5.42 2.96
CA LEU A 118 14.48 -4.30 2.09
C LEU A 118 15.99 -4.06 2.12
N LYS A 119 16.62 -4.07 3.30
CA LYS A 119 18.07 -3.97 3.42
C LYS A 119 18.78 -5.12 2.72
N ALA A 120 18.31 -6.36 2.89
CA ALA A 120 18.88 -7.53 2.22
C ALA A 120 18.80 -7.40 0.69
N LYS A 121 17.66 -6.96 0.15
CA LYS A 121 17.49 -6.69 -1.29
C LYS A 121 18.41 -5.56 -1.76
N GLN A 122 18.50 -4.48 -1.00
CA GLN A 122 19.41 -3.36 -1.31
C GLN A 122 20.87 -3.75 -1.30
N THR A 123 21.30 -4.72 -0.48
CA THR A 123 22.67 -5.23 -0.48
C THR A 123 22.90 -6.29 -1.56
N ALA A 124 21.90 -7.11 -1.88
CA ALA A 124 22.05 -8.19 -2.87
C ALA A 124 22.05 -7.68 -4.32
N HIS A 125 21.22 -6.68 -4.65
CA HIS A 125 21.19 -6.11 -6.00
C HIS A 125 22.52 -5.50 -6.48
N PRO A 126 23.25 -4.68 -5.70
CA PRO A 126 24.53 -4.14 -6.14
C PRO A 126 25.59 -5.24 -6.25
N THR A 127 25.62 -6.23 -5.35
CA THR A 127 26.60 -7.33 -5.47
C THR A 127 26.37 -8.18 -6.70
N GLU A 128 25.11 -8.52 -7.02
CA GLU A 128 24.80 -9.26 -8.24
C GLU A 128 25.08 -8.43 -9.51
N ALA A 129 24.81 -7.12 -9.47
CA ALA A 129 25.10 -6.22 -10.58
C ALA A 129 26.61 -6.06 -10.80
N GLU A 130 27.39 -5.92 -9.73
CA GLU A 130 28.85 -5.85 -9.75
C GLU A 130 29.47 -7.16 -10.24
N GLU A 131 28.98 -8.32 -9.81
CA GLU A 131 29.43 -9.63 -10.29
C GLU A 131 29.14 -9.80 -11.79
N ARG A 132 27.94 -9.42 -12.25
CA ARG A 132 27.61 -9.45 -13.68
C ARG A 132 28.48 -8.48 -14.49
N ALA A 133 28.75 -7.29 -13.96
CA ALA A 133 29.63 -6.32 -14.61
C ALA A 133 31.05 -6.87 -14.75
N ARG A 134 31.62 -7.48 -13.69
CA ARG A 134 32.94 -8.13 -13.74
C ARG A 134 33.01 -9.27 -14.76
N LEU A 135 31.98 -10.11 -14.82
CA LEU A 135 31.91 -11.19 -15.82
C LEU A 135 31.82 -10.65 -17.25
N ALA A 136 31.09 -9.55 -17.45
CA ALA A 136 31.01 -8.90 -18.76
C ALA A 136 32.36 -8.26 -19.15
N GLU A 137 33.04 -7.62 -18.20
CA GLU A 137 34.36 -7.02 -18.41
C GLU A 137 35.40 -8.07 -18.80
N ASN A 138 35.46 -9.19 -18.08
CA ASN A 138 36.34 -10.32 -18.41
C ASN A 138 36.04 -10.90 -19.80
N LYS A 139 34.76 -11.04 -20.18
CA LYS A 139 34.38 -11.46 -21.54
C LYS A 139 34.85 -10.48 -22.60
N VAL A 140 34.76 -9.18 -22.34
CA VAL A 140 35.23 -8.16 -23.27
C VAL A 140 36.75 -8.23 -23.43
N GLU A 141 37.50 -8.45 -22.35
CA GLU A 141 38.95 -8.66 -22.41
C GLU A 141 39.30 -9.88 -23.26
N LEU A 142 38.67 -11.02 -23.03
CA LEU A 142 38.88 -12.23 -23.84
C LEU A 142 38.54 -12.01 -25.32
N LEU A 143 37.45 -11.29 -25.62
CA LEU A 143 37.08 -10.97 -27.00
C LEU A 143 38.08 -10.02 -27.65
N LYS A 144 38.64 -9.06 -26.91
CA LYS A 144 39.72 -8.19 -27.39
C LYS A 144 40.98 -9.00 -27.69
N GLU A 145 41.43 -9.87 -26.79
CA GLU A 145 42.58 -10.74 -27.01
C GLU A 145 42.39 -11.67 -28.22
N ALA A 146 41.19 -12.24 -28.37
CA ALA A 146 40.84 -13.05 -29.54
C ALA A 146 40.87 -12.22 -30.83
N LEU A 147 40.32 -11.00 -30.80
CA LEU A 147 40.32 -10.10 -31.95
C LEU A 147 41.74 -9.68 -32.31
N ASP A 148 42.57 -9.31 -31.34
CA ASP A 148 43.98 -8.98 -31.54
C ASP A 148 44.76 -10.18 -32.07
N SER A 149 44.46 -11.40 -31.63
CA SER A 149 45.05 -12.63 -32.16
C SER A 149 44.64 -12.90 -33.62
N THR A 150 43.38 -12.65 -33.97
CA THR A 150 42.92 -12.75 -35.36
C THR A 150 43.48 -11.63 -36.24
N ARG A 151 43.62 -10.42 -35.69
CA ARG A 151 44.19 -9.28 -36.38
C ARG A 151 45.67 -9.48 -36.62
N ALA A 152 46.43 -9.95 -35.64
CA ALA A 152 47.83 -10.34 -35.82
C ALA A 152 48.00 -11.45 -36.86
N ARG A 153 47.03 -12.38 -36.98
CA ARG A 153 47.00 -13.39 -38.05
C ARG A 153 46.66 -12.80 -39.42
N ASN A 154 45.86 -11.74 -39.50
CA ASN A 154 45.39 -11.15 -40.75
C ASN A 154 46.31 -10.00 -41.26
N ASP A 155 46.96 -9.26 -40.35
CA ASP A 155 47.94 -8.20 -40.63
C ASP A 155 49.27 -8.76 -41.15
N GLY A 156 49.53 -10.06 -40.96
CA GLY A 156 50.49 -10.78 -41.79
C GLY A 156 49.89 -10.95 -43.17
N GLY A 157 50.20 -10.05 -44.13
CA GLY A 157 49.67 -9.93 -45.51
C GLY A 157 49.75 -11.16 -46.44
N GLY A 158 49.74 -12.37 -45.89
CA GLY A 158 49.69 -13.64 -46.58
C GLY A 158 48.36 -13.94 -47.27
N ASN A 159 47.22 -13.36 -46.85
CA ASN A 159 45.95 -13.58 -47.56
C ASN A 159 45.94 -12.93 -48.95
N ASP A 160 46.50 -11.73 -49.04
CA ASP A 160 46.60 -10.99 -50.30
C ASP A 160 47.65 -11.63 -51.24
N LEU A 161 48.76 -12.12 -50.67
CA LEU A 161 49.78 -12.88 -51.40
C LEU A 161 49.24 -14.21 -51.93
N ARG A 162 48.49 -14.97 -51.12
CA ARG A 162 47.86 -16.23 -51.53
C ARG A 162 46.83 -16.02 -52.63
N PHE A 163 46.02 -14.97 -52.54
CA PHE A 163 45.06 -14.63 -53.59
C PHE A 163 45.78 -14.25 -54.89
N ARG A 164 46.83 -13.44 -54.83
CA ARG A 164 47.64 -13.08 -56.00
C ARG A 164 48.36 -14.28 -56.61
N ASP A 165 48.86 -15.20 -55.79
CA ASP A 165 49.50 -16.43 -56.27
C ASP A 165 48.49 -17.39 -56.90
N ALA A 166 47.30 -17.55 -56.31
CA ALA A 166 46.20 -18.32 -56.89
C ALA A 166 45.72 -17.72 -58.22
N LYS A 167 45.57 -16.39 -58.28
CA LYS A 167 45.22 -15.65 -59.51
C LYS A 167 46.27 -15.85 -60.61
N ARG A 168 47.56 -15.77 -60.26
CA ARG A 168 48.67 -16.05 -61.20
C ARG A 168 48.68 -17.49 -61.67
N ALA A 169 48.41 -18.46 -60.79
CA ALA A 169 48.32 -19.87 -61.16
C ALA A 169 47.14 -20.14 -62.10
N PHE A 170 45.97 -19.56 -61.82
CA PHE A 170 44.79 -19.63 -62.69
C PHE A 170 45.05 -19.03 -64.07
N ALA A 171 45.68 -17.85 -64.12
CA ALA A 171 46.09 -17.23 -65.38
C ALA A 171 46.99 -18.15 -66.20
N ARG A 172 48.02 -18.75 -65.60
CA ARG A 172 48.91 -19.67 -66.33
C ARG A 172 48.17 -20.88 -66.93
N LEU A 173 47.16 -21.39 -66.22
CA LEU A 173 46.45 -22.61 -66.62
C LEU A 173 45.36 -22.36 -67.67
N ALA A 174 44.64 -21.24 -67.56
CA ALA A 174 43.41 -20.99 -68.32
C ALA A 174 43.53 -19.83 -69.32
N HIS A 175 44.60 -19.02 -69.26
CA HIS A 175 44.76 -17.90 -70.18
C HIS A 175 44.97 -18.39 -71.62
N PRO A 176 44.28 -17.79 -72.62
CA PRO A 176 44.37 -18.20 -74.03
C PRO A 176 45.80 -18.19 -74.58
N ASP A 177 46.62 -17.26 -74.12
CA ASP A 177 47.99 -17.07 -74.63
C ASP A 177 49.06 -17.97 -73.97
N GLN A 178 48.78 -18.61 -72.83
CA GLN A 178 49.82 -19.32 -72.05
C GLN A 178 49.59 -20.82 -71.90
N GLY A 179 48.33 -21.28 -71.78
CA GLY A 179 48.04 -22.69 -71.50
C GLY A 179 46.62 -23.16 -71.76
N GLY A 180 45.70 -22.24 -72.10
CA GLY A 180 44.30 -22.53 -72.42
C GLY A 180 43.98 -22.57 -73.92
N ARG A 181 44.97 -22.42 -74.82
CA ARG A 181 44.70 -22.28 -76.26
C ARG A 181 44.02 -23.49 -76.89
N ASP A 182 44.41 -24.69 -76.44
CA ASP A 182 43.98 -25.95 -77.04
C ASP A 182 42.74 -26.57 -76.34
N ASP A 183 42.23 -25.93 -75.28
CA ASP A 183 41.09 -26.40 -74.49
C ASP A 183 39.98 -25.33 -74.43
N PRO A 184 38.89 -25.50 -75.21
CA PRO A 184 37.81 -24.52 -75.28
C PRO A 184 37.03 -24.39 -73.96
N GLU A 185 37.07 -25.38 -73.07
CA GLU A 185 36.43 -25.29 -71.75
C GLU A 185 37.21 -24.37 -70.83
N ARG A 186 38.54 -24.43 -70.86
CA ARG A 186 39.41 -23.52 -70.07
C ARG A 186 39.27 -22.06 -70.49
N GLN A 187 39.09 -21.80 -71.79
CA GLN A 187 38.86 -20.45 -72.28
C GLN A 187 37.53 -19.88 -71.79
N ARG A 188 36.47 -20.69 -71.74
CA ARG A 188 35.17 -20.28 -71.19
C ARG A 188 35.28 -19.96 -69.71
N LEU A 189 35.96 -20.83 -68.94
CA LEU A 189 36.21 -20.60 -67.51
C LEU A 189 37.05 -19.33 -67.29
N PHE A 190 38.04 -19.05 -68.13
CA PHE A 190 38.80 -17.81 -68.03
C PHE A 190 37.91 -16.58 -68.23
N VAL A 191 37.10 -16.54 -69.29
CA VAL A 191 36.21 -15.40 -69.58
C VAL A 191 35.17 -15.19 -68.48
N GLU A 192 34.64 -16.27 -67.91
CA GLU A 192 33.63 -16.21 -66.85
C GLU A 192 34.20 -15.75 -65.50
N PHE A 193 35.33 -16.33 -65.09
CA PHE A 193 35.86 -16.12 -63.73
C PHE A 193 36.89 -14.99 -63.63
N TRP A 194 37.55 -14.61 -64.72
CA TRP A 194 38.57 -13.56 -64.68
C TRP A 194 38.04 -12.19 -64.23
N PRO A 195 36.89 -11.69 -64.71
CA PRO A 195 36.33 -10.42 -64.24
C PRO A 195 35.97 -10.45 -62.75
N VAL A 196 35.54 -11.61 -62.23
CA VAL A 196 35.22 -11.80 -60.81
C VAL A 196 36.49 -11.71 -59.96
N LEU A 197 37.58 -12.36 -60.39
CA LEU A 197 38.88 -12.28 -59.72
C LEU A 197 39.47 -10.85 -59.76
N GLU A 198 39.20 -10.07 -60.80
CA GLU A 198 39.61 -8.65 -60.84
C GLU A 198 38.82 -7.77 -59.88
N LYS A 199 37.50 -7.99 -59.74
CA LYS A 199 36.68 -7.25 -58.76
C LYS A 199 37.13 -7.51 -57.33
N ILE A 200 37.39 -8.77 -57.00
CA ILE A 200 37.91 -9.17 -55.68
C ILE A 200 39.29 -8.52 -55.41
N GLU A 201 40.19 -8.42 -56.40
CA GLU A 201 41.48 -7.71 -56.21
C GLU A 201 41.30 -6.20 -56.02
N ARG A 202 40.27 -5.59 -56.63
CA ARG A 202 39.96 -4.16 -56.48
C ARG A 202 39.19 -3.84 -55.19
N GLY A 203 38.71 -4.86 -54.47
CA GLY A 203 37.90 -4.70 -53.26
C GLY A 203 36.45 -4.27 -53.56
N GLU A 204 35.95 -4.55 -54.77
CA GLU A 204 34.57 -4.33 -55.22
C GLU A 204 33.71 -5.60 -55.05
#